data_AF-A0A7W0EKC6-F1
#
_entry.id   AF-A0A7W0EKC6-F1
#
_cell.length_a   1.000
_cell.length_b   1.000
_cell.length_c   1.000
_cell.angle_alpha   90.00
_cell.angle_beta   90.00
_cell.angle_gamma   90.00
#
_symmetry.space_group_name_H-M   'P 1'
#
loop_
_entity.id
_entity.type
_entity.pdbx_description
1 polymer ?
#
loop_
_entity_poly.entity_id
_entity_poly.type
_entity_poly.pdbx_seq_one_letter_code
_entity_poly.pdbx_strand_id
1 'polypeptide(L)'
;MSGHLAAFIGIRTKDWDWLYRDYLLAMFSQKRHLAIKAYKEFEAGQEPEEIKEFYTKKNVPSILGCADFKEWIKEKFHYLRSNTEIPESRSLSLNSDTIKELVRKDFGLEKETLMHSKRGTENLPRDVAIYLQRKYCRQTLVELGKDFNLANYSSVSSAFERVKLRLSKDRRLREQVARIERGLSKSQENT
;
A
#
# COMPACT_ATOMS: atom_id res chain seq x y z
N MET A 1 -28.22 26.67 15.61
CA MET A 1 -28.20 25.21 15.34
C MET A 1 -28.02 25.02 13.84
N SER A 2 -26.92 24.43 13.39
CA SER A 2 -26.69 24.15 11.97
C SER A 2 -27.84 23.31 11.41
N GLY A 3 -28.34 23.65 10.21
CA GLY A 3 -29.49 22.98 9.57
C GLY A 3 -29.34 21.46 9.42
N HIS A 4 -28.10 20.96 9.35
CA HIS A 4 -27.79 19.53 9.29
C HIS A 4 -28.20 18.75 10.55
N LEU A 5 -27.98 19.31 11.74
CA LEU A 5 -28.38 18.68 13.01
C LEU A 5 -29.91 18.59 13.13
N ALA A 6 -30.62 19.61 12.63
CA ALA A 6 -32.08 19.61 12.60
C ALA A 6 -32.61 18.55 11.62
N ALA A 7 -32.00 18.42 10.45
CA ALA A 7 -32.38 17.42 9.44
C ALA A 7 -31.99 15.99 9.81
N PHE A 8 -30.99 15.74 10.65
CA PHE A 8 -30.58 14.38 11.00
C PHE A 8 -31.23 13.87 12.30
N ILE A 9 -31.42 14.76 13.28
CA ILE A 9 -31.88 14.42 14.62
C ILE A 9 -33.35 14.81 14.86
N GLY A 10 -33.83 15.85 14.18
CA GLY A 10 -35.14 16.45 14.39
C GLY A 10 -36.14 16.22 13.25
N ILE A 11 -37.41 16.21 13.66
CA ILE A 11 -38.70 16.21 12.93
C ILE A 11 -38.70 15.50 11.56
N ARG A 12 -39.45 14.39 11.49
CA ARG A 12 -39.95 13.83 10.22
C ARG A 12 -40.86 14.87 9.57
N THR A 13 -40.29 15.85 8.87
CA THR A 13 -41.03 16.64 7.90
C THR A 13 -40.95 15.92 6.57
N LYS A 14 -42.01 16.05 5.77
CA LYS A 14 -42.17 15.39 4.45
C LYS A 14 -40.99 15.64 3.51
N ASP A 15 -40.28 16.75 3.72
CA ASP A 15 -39.15 17.21 2.92
C ASP A 15 -37.87 16.37 3.12
N TRP A 16 -37.80 15.53 4.17
CA TRP A 16 -36.63 14.73 4.51
C TRP A 16 -36.87 13.22 4.48
N ASP A 17 -37.96 12.76 3.89
CA ASP A 17 -38.28 11.32 3.78
C ASP A 17 -37.28 10.55 2.88
N TRP A 18 -36.56 11.26 2.01
CA TRP A 18 -35.47 10.70 1.20
C TRP A 18 -34.19 10.42 2.01
N LEU A 19 -34.06 10.97 3.21
CA LEU A 19 -32.85 10.85 4.02
C LEU A 19 -32.91 9.57 4.86
N TYR A 20 -32.09 8.58 4.50
CA TYR A 20 -32.01 7.31 5.24
C TYR A 20 -31.09 7.43 6.47
N ARG A 21 -31.69 7.70 7.63
CA ARG A 21 -30.96 8.02 8.88
C ARG A 21 -30.65 6.79 9.74
N ASP A 22 -31.49 5.76 9.65
CA ASP A 22 -31.45 4.64 10.60
C ASP A 22 -30.17 3.81 10.47
N TYR A 23 -29.63 3.65 9.25
CA TYR A 23 -28.33 3.00 9.03
C TYR A 23 -27.18 3.75 9.73
N LEU A 24 -27.10 5.06 9.54
CA LEU A 24 -26.03 5.88 10.09
C LEU A 24 -26.12 5.99 11.62
N LEU A 25 -27.34 6.15 12.17
CA LEU A 25 -27.54 6.13 13.62
C LEU A 25 -27.19 4.77 14.23
N ALA A 26 -27.48 3.67 13.53
CA ALA A 26 -27.12 2.32 13.99
C ALA A 26 -25.60 2.11 14.11
N MET A 27 -24.76 2.90 13.41
CA MET A 27 -23.31 2.86 13.58
C MET A 27 -22.84 3.35 14.97
N PHE A 28 -23.64 4.20 15.63
CA PHE A 28 -23.32 4.72 16.97
C PHE A 28 -23.90 3.85 18.09
N SER A 29 -25.15 3.40 17.96
CA SER A 29 -25.81 2.53 18.94
C SER A 29 -27.06 1.87 18.37
N GLN A 30 -27.40 0.67 18.85
CA GLN A 30 -28.69 0.04 18.56
C GLN A 30 -29.88 0.79 19.19
N LYS A 31 -29.67 1.50 20.31
CA LYS A 31 -30.72 2.25 20.99
C LYS A 31 -30.77 3.66 20.42
N ARG A 32 -31.88 4.01 19.77
CA ARG A 32 -32.07 5.28 19.07
C ARG A 32 -31.69 6.53 19.87
N HIS A 33 -32.11 6.60 21.15
CA HIS A 33 -31.80 7.77 21.98
C HIS A 33 -30.30 7.89 22.31
N LEU A 34 -29.60 6.76 22.51
CA LEU A 34 -28.15 6.75 22.71
C LEU A 34 -27.40 7.09 21.43
N ALA A 35 -27.85 6.56 20.28
CA ALA A 35 -27.27 6.86 18.98
C ALA A 35 -27.34 8.37 18.66
N ILE A 36 -28.50 8.98 18.91
CA ILE A 36 -28.69 10.43 18.73
C ILE A 36 -27.75 11.23 19.65
N LYS A 37 -27.63 10.82 20.91
CA LYS A 37 -26.73 11.50 21.87
C LYS A 37 -25.27 11.40 21.41
N ALA A 38 -24.81 10.20 21.07
CA ALA A 38 -23.46 9.96 20.59
C ALA A 38 -23.14 10.70 19.29
N TYR A 39 -24.10 10.77 18.36
CA TYR A 39 -23.94 11.55 17.12
C TYR A 39 -23.82 13.07 17.40
N LYS A 40 -24.59 13.62 18.35
CA LYS A 40 -24.43 15.03 18.77
C LYS A 40 -23.05 15.28 19.37
N GLU A 41 -22.57 14.36 20.20
CA GLU A 41 -21.25 14.44 20.81
C GLU A 41 -20.14 14.34 19.76
N PHE A 42 -20.32 13.49 18.74
CA PHE A 42 -19.42 13.36 17.60
C PHE A 42 -19.35 14.64 16.76
N GLU A 43 -20.50 15.22 16.39
CA GLU A 43 -20.58 16.50 15.65
C GLU A 43 -20.04 17.69 16.45
N ALA A 44 -20.23 17.69 17.77
CA ALA A 44 -19.67 18.72 18.66
C ALA A 44 -18.17 18.52 18.91
N GLY A 45 -17.64 17.33 18.62
CA GLY A 45 -16.22 17.02 18.70
C GLY A 45 -15.41 17.79 17.66
N GLN A 46 -14.14 17.99 17.94
CA GLN A 46 -13.23 18.50 16.91
C GLN A 46 -12.96 17.41 15.89
N GLU A 47 -12.99 17.79 14.62
CA GLU A 47 -12.56 16.89 13.54
C GLU A 47 -11.14 16.39 13.82
N PRO A 48 -10.89 15.07 13.69
CA PRO A 48 -9.54 14.54 13.87
C PRO A 48 -8.56 15.24 12.94
N GLU A 49 -7.38 15.58 13.46
CA GLU A 49 -6.38 16.33 12.70
C GLU A 49 -5.97 15.59 11.41
N GLU A 50 -5.96 14.25 11.43
CA GLU A 50 -5.74 13.40 10.25
C GLU A 50 -6.72 13.70 9.11
N ILE A 51 -7.99 14.00 9.41
CA ILE A 51 -9.03 14.30 8.41
C ILE A 51 -8.80 15.69 7.81
N LYS A 52 -8.48 16.69 8.63
CA LYS A 52 -8.15 18.04 8.15
C LYS A 52 -6.89 18.04 7.29
N GLU A 53 -5.85 17.36 7.73
CA GLU A 53 -4.62 17.17 6.95
C GLU A 53 -4.87 16.39 5.66
N PHE A 54 -5.79 15.44 5.65
CA PHE A 54 -6.15 14.72 4.45
C PHE A 54 -6.79 15.65 3.40
N TYR A 55 -7.85 16.38 3.77
CA TYR A 55 -8.58 17.21 2.81
C TYR A 55 -7.86 18.50 2.40
N THR A 56 -6.82 18.92 3.13
CA THR A 56 -5.97 20.05 2.74
C THR A 56 -4.90 19.68 1.71
N LYS A 57 -4.66 18.38 1.46
CA LYS A 57 -3.65 17.94 0.48
C LYS A 57 -4.15 18.16 -0.95
N LYS A 58 -3.28 18.76 -1.78
CA LYS A 58 -3.49 18.91 -3.23
C LYS A 58 -3.60 17.57 -3.98
N ASN A 59 -3.08 16.49 -3.39
CA ASN A 59 -3.19 15.13 -3.91
C ASN A 59 -3.63 14.19 -2.77
N VAL A 60 -4.94 13.91 -2.71
CA VAL A 60 -5.56 13.07 -1.69
C VAL A 60 -5.37 11.59 -2.05
N PRO A 61 -4.78 10.77 -1.16
CA PRO A 61 -4.71 9.34 -1.40
C PRO A 61 -6.12 8.73 -1.48
N SER A 62 -6.34 7.77 -2.37
CA SER A 62 -7.66 7.15 -2.57
C SER A 62 -8.16 6.31 -1.40
N ILE A 63 -7.32 6.07 -0.40
CA ILE A 63 -7.64 5.27 0.79
C ILE A 63 -7.38 6.13 2.03
N LEU A 64 -8.44 6.34 2.80
CA LEU A 64 -8.43 7.06 4.08
C LEU A 64 -8.81 6.08 5.20
N GLY A 65 -8.08 6.13 6.32
CA GLY A 65 -8.31 5.27 7.48
C GLY A 65 -7.04 4.91 8.22
N CYS A 66 -7.18 4.16 9.32
CA CYS A 66 -6.07 3.68 10.13
C CYS A 66 -5.17 2.70 9.36
N ALA A 67 -3.97 2.42 9.91
CA ALA A 67 -3.00 1.51 9.29
C ALA A 67 -3.59 0.12 9.03
N ASP A 68 -4.31 -0.44 10.00
CA ASP A 68 -4.93 -1.76 9.89
C ASP A 68 -5.99 -1.80 8.79
N PHE A 69 -6.80 -0.74 8.67
CA PHE A 69 -7.79 -0.64 7.60
C PHE A 69 -7.13 -0.54 6.22
N LYS A 70 -6.06 0.25 6.11
CA LYS A 70 -5.28 0.35 4.87
C LYS A 70 -4.70 -1.01 4.49
N GLU A 71 -4.15 -1.75 5.43
CA GLU A 71 -3.59 -3.08 5.17
C GLU A 71 -4.67 -4.07 4.73
N TRP A 72 -5.82 -4.10 5.41
CA TRP A 72 -6.97 -4.91 5.01
C TRP A 72 -7.46 -4.60 3.58
N ILE A 73 -7.49 -3.33 3.18
CA ILE A 73 -7.81 -2.95 1.79
C ILE A 73 -6.75 -3.49 0.82
N LYS A 74 -5.45 -3.40 1.16
CA LYS A 74 -4.37 -3.93 0.32
C LYS A 74 -4.41 -5.43 0.15
N GLU A 75 -4.79 -6.16 1.19
CA GLU A 75 -4.99 -7.61 1.18
C GLU A 75 -6.22 -7.98 0.36
N LYS A 76 -7.38 -7.38 0.67
CA LYS A 76 -8.64 -7.70 0.01
C LYS A 76 -8.62 -7.43 -1.49
N PHE A 77 -8.01 -6.33 -1.91
CA PHE A 77 -8.03 -5.87 -3.30
C PHE A 77 -6.71 -6.09 -4.04
N HIS A 78 -5.84 -6.98 -3.53
CA HIS A 78 -4.53 -7.25 -4.11
C HIS A 78 -4.57 -7.69 -5.59
N TYR A 79 -5.66 -8.31 -6.04
CA TYR A 79 -5.82 -8.75 -7.43
C TYR A 79 -5.96 -7.57 -8.43
N LEU A 80 -6.33 -6.37 -7.97
CA LEU A 80 -6.46 -5.17 -8.80
C LEU A 80 -5.12 -4.46 -9.08
N ARG A 81 -4.01 -4.96 -8.51
CA ARG A 81 -2.64 -4.41 -8.65
C ARG A 81 -2.12 -4.35 -10.08
N SER A 82 -2.69 -5.10 -11.01
CA SER A 82 -2.23 -5.20 -12.39
C SER A 82 -2.76 -4.10 -13.32
N ASN A 83 -3.69 -3.26 -12.87
CA ASN A 83 -4.24 -2.23 -13.75
C ASN A 83 -3.23 -1.10 -13.98
N THR A 84 -2.72 -0.99 -15.21
CA THR A 84 -1.75 0.05 -15.62
C THR A 84 -2.43 1.42 -15.75
N GLU A 85 -3.74 1.46 -15.96
CA GLU A 85 -4.53 2.68 -16.16
C GLU A 85 -4.93 3.38 -14.86
N ILE A 86 -4.74 2.73 -13.70
CA ILE A 86 -5.09 3.29 -12.39
C ILE A 86 -3.79 3.52 -11.59
N PRO A 87 -3.22 4.73 -11.60
CA PRO A 87 -2.01 5.06 -10.84
C PRO A 87 -2.08 4.72 -9.35
N GLU A 88 -3.26 4.81 -8.75
CA GLU A 88 -3.51 4.63 -7.32
C GLU A 88 -3.52 3.16 -6.90
N SER A 89 -3.63 2.23 -7.86
CA SER A 89 -3.38 0.79 -7.64
C SER A 89 -1.96 0.51 -7.15
N ARG A 90 -1.02 1.48 -7.29
CA ARG A 90 0.31 1.43 -6.66
C ARG A 90 0.24 1.33 -5.13
N SER A 91 -0.79 1.89 -4.49
CA SER A 91 -0.95 1.82 -3.03
C SER A 91 -1.20 0.40 -2.51
N LEU A 92 -1.63 -0.49 -3.41
CA LEU A 92 -1.84 -1.91 -3.15
C LEU A 92 -0.54 -2.71 -3.33
N SER A 93 0.60 -2.11 -3.68
CA SER A 93 1.81 -2.86 -4.03
C SER A 93 2.44 -3.60 -2.84
N LEU A 94 3.22 -4.65 -3.15
CA LEU A 94 3.91 -5.46 -2.15
C LEU A 94 4.91 -4.62 -1.34
N ASN A 95 5.09 -4.96 -0.07
CA ASN A 95 6.12 -4.34 0.76
C ASN A 95 7.52 -4.70 0.21
N SER A 96 8.34 -3.66 -0.01
CA SER A 96 9.74 -3.76 -0.44
C SER A 96 10.54 -4.74 0.43
N ASP A 97 10.27 -4.77 1.74
CA ASP A 97 11.00 -5.60 2.69
C ASP A 97 10.71 -7.10 2.52
N THR A 98 9.49 -7.47 2.12
CA THR A 98 9.14 -8.86 1.82
C THR A 98 9.97 -9.40 0.66
N ILE A 99 10.17 -8.58 -0.39
CA ILE A 99 11.02 -8.96 -1.53
C ILE A 99 12.47 -9.12 -1.09
N LYS A 100 13.01 -8.15 -0.33
CA LYS A 100 14.39 -8.23 0.17
C LYS A 100 14.62 -9.49 0.99
N GLU A 101 13.68 -9.85 1.86
CA GLU A 101 13.79 -11.03 2.71
C GLU A 101 13.71 -12.34 1.92
N LEU A 102 12.82 -12.44 0.92
CA LEU A 102 12.74 -13.62 0.07
C LEU A 102 14.00 -13.80 -0.78
N VAL A 103 14.53 -12.71 -1.36
CA VAL A 103 15.80 -12.74 -2.09
C VAL A 103 16.94 -13.15 -1.17
N ARG A 104 17.02 -12.57 0.03
CA ARG A 104 18.03 -12.91 1.03
C ARG A 104 18.03 -14.40 1.37
N LYS A 105 16.84 -14.96 1.64
CA LYS A 105 16.67 -16.39 1.95
C LYS A 105 17.10 -17.30 0.80
N ASP A 106 16.67 -16.99 -0.43
CA ASP A 106 16.96 -17.86 -1.58
C ASP A 106 18.44 -17.77 -2.03
N PHE A 107 19.10 -16.63 -1.84
CA PHE A 107 20.54 -16.46 -2.07
C PHE A 107 21.43 -16.84 -0.87
N GLY A 108 20.85 -17.22 0.28
CA GLY A 108 21.60 -17.64 1.47
C GLY A 108 22.46 -16.53 2.09
N LEU A 109 21.98 -15.28 2.07
CA LEU A 109 22.74 -14.11 2.52
C LEU A 109 22.44 -13.70 3.96
N GLU A 110 23.41 -13.06 4.61
CA GLU A 110 23.17 -12.30 5.84
C GLU A 110 22.46 -10.97 5.54
N LYS A 111 21.79 -10.41 6.55
CA LYS A 111 20.85 -9.28 6.42
C LYS A 111 21.48 -8.03 5.77
N GLU A 112 22.77 -7.82 5.96
CA GLU A 112 23.49 -6.63 5.54
C GLU A 112 24.07 -6.73 4.12
N THR A 113 24.24 -7.95 3.59
CA THR A 113 24.95 -8.19 2.32
C THR A 113 24.19 -7.67 1.10
N LEU A 114 22.86 -7.55 1.17
CA LEU A 114 22.06 -6.96 0.10
C LEU A 114 22.41 -5.47 -0.11
N MET A 115 22.74 -4.77 0.99
CA MET A 115 22.94 -3.32 1.04
C MET A 115 24.41 -2.89 0.85
N HIS A 116 25.37 -3.81 0.98
CA HIS A 116 26.78 -3.51 0.72
C HIS A 116 27.25 -3.86 -0.69
N SER A 117 27.85 -2.88 -1.39
CA SER A 117 28.55 -3.10 -2.65
C SER A 117 30.05 -3.21 -2.40
N LYS A 118 30.69 -4.24 -2.95
CA LYS A 118 32.16 -4.27 -3.05
C LYS A 118 32.56 -3.73 -4.43
N ARG A 119 33.53 -2.80 -4.46
CA ARG A 119 34.05 -2.20 -5.69
C ARG A 119 34.64 -3.30 -6.58
N GLY A 120 34.24 -3.34 -7.85
CA GLY A 120 34.73 -4.34 -8.82
C GLY A 120 34.02 -5.70 -8.79
N THR A 121 33.04 -5.90 -7.91
CA THR A 121 32.22 -7.12 -7.86
C THR A 121 30.76 -6.79 -8.05
N GLU A 122 30.09 -7.52 -8.94
CA GLU A 122 28.65 -7.41 -9.13
C GLU A 122 27.91 -8.01 -7.93
N ASN A 123 26.86 -7.32 -7.47
CA ASN A 123 25.95 -7.84 -6.46
C ASN A 123 24.69 -8.36 -7.15
N LEU A 124 24.77 -9.56 -7.72
CA LEU A 124 23.64 -10.21 -8.39
C LEU A 124 22.38 -10.31 -7.49
N PRO A 125 22.47 -10.68 -6.20
CA PRO A 125 21.31 -10.68 -5.31
C PRO A 125 20.62 -9.33 -5.20
N ARG A 126 21.38 -8.23 -5.08
CA ARG A 126 20.83 -6.87 -5.08
C ARG A 126 20.17 -6.54 -6.41
N ASP A 127 20.82 -6.84 -7.52
CA ASP A 127 20.28 -6.56 -8.85
C ASP A 127 18.94 -7.31 -9.04
N VAL A 128 18.84 -8.56 -8.56
CA VAL A 128 17.59 -9.33 -8.56
C VAL A 128 16.52 -8.71 -7.65
N ALA A 129 16.89 -8.22 -6.46
CA ALA A 129 15.95 -7.51 -5.58
C ALA A 129 15.42 -6.22 -6.22
N ILE A 130 16.30 -5.41 -6.85
CA ILE A 130 15.93 -4.23 -7.64
C ILE A 130 14.96 -4.61 -8.76
N TYR A 131 15.26 -5.68 -9.50
CA TYR A 131 14.43 -6.16 -10.60
C TYR A 131 13.01 -6.54 -10.12
N LEU A 132 12.92 -7.31 -9.04
CA LEU A 132 11.65 -7.75 -8.46
C LEU A 132 10.84 -6.61 -7.87
N GLN A 133 11.46 -5.70 -7.12
CA GLN A 133 10.77 -4.52 -6.57
C GLN A 133 10.29 -3.58 -7.68
N ARG A 134 11.07 -3.40 -8.75
CA ARG A 134 10.62 -2.62 -9.91
C ARG A 134 9.39 -3.27 -10.58
N LYS A 135 9.35 -4.61 -10.65
CA LYS A 135 8.26 -5.39 -11.27
C LYS A 135 7.00 -5.42 -10.40
N TYR A 136 7.13 -5.54 -9.08
CA TYR A 136 6.02 -5.85 -8.17
C TYR A 136 5.66 -4.75 -7.17
N CYS A 137 6.62 -3.90 -6.76
CA CYS A 137 6.37 -2.79 -5.84
C CYS A 137 6.02 -1.48 -6.57
N ARG A 138 6.19 -1.42 -7.90
CA ARG A 138 5.98 -0.23 -8.75
C ARG A 138 6.75 1.03 -8.29
N GLN A 139 7.81 0.86 -7.51
CA GLN A 139 8.68 1.95 -7.06
C GLN A 139 9.38 2.63 -8.24
N THR A 140 9.59 3.94 -8.11
CA THR A 140 10.39 4.75 -9.05
C THR A 140 11.87 4.39 -8.94
N LEU A 141 12.66 4.73 -9.97
CA LEU A 141 14.11 4.51 -9.94
C LEU A 141 14.78 5.30 -8.80
N VAL A 142 14.22 6.45 -8.43
CA VAL A 142 14.72 7.28 -7.33
C VAL A 142 14.43 6.62 -5.98
N GLU A 143 13.22 6.09 -5.77
CA GLU A 143 12.86 5.36 -4.55
C GLU A 143 13.71 4.09 -4.39
N LEU A 144 13.88 3.31 -5.45
CA LEU A 144 14.76 2.14 -5.45
C LEU A 144 16.22 2.52 -5.19
N GLY A 145 16.67 3.65 -5.73
CA GLY A 145 18.02 4.15 -5.46
C GLY A 145 18.24 4.40 -3.97
N LYS A 146 17.29 5.08 -3.32
CA LYS A 146 17.30 5.29 -1.87
C LYS A 146 17.24 3.97 -1.10
N ASP A 147 16.38 3.05 -1.52
CA ASP A 147 16.15 1.76 -0.84
C ASP A 147 17.40 0.85 -0.79
N PHE A 148 18.31 1.00 -1.76
CA PHE A 148 19.57 0.25 -1.84
C PHE A 148 20.83 1.11 -1.60
N ASN A 149 20.69 2.33 -1.09
CA ASN A 149 21.80 3.28 -0.89
C ASN A 149 22.65 3.51 -2.16
N LEU A 150 22.00 3.61 -3.31
CA LEU A 150 22.62 3.92 -4.59
C LEU A 150 22.53 5.42 -4.87
N ALA A 151 23.68 6.04 -5.14
CA ALA A 151 23.76 7.47 -5.40
C ALA A 151 23.02 7.91 -6.69
N ASN A 152 22.98 7.04 -7.72
CA ASN A 152 22.49 7.39 -9.04
C ASN A 152 21.35 6.45 -9.50
N TYR A 153 20.26 7.04 -10.01
CA TYR A 153 19.15 6.30 -10.60
C TYR A 153 19.59 5.43 -11.79
N SER A 154 20.66 5.84 -12.49
CA SER A 154 21.25 5.09 -13.61
C SER A 154 21.80 3.73 -13.17
N SER A 155 22.23 3.60 -11.91
CA SER A 155 22.66 2.32 -11.33
C SER A 155 21.50 1.34 -11.19
N VAL A 156 20.33 1.84 -10.81
CA VAL A 156 19.08 1.05 -10.72
C VAL A 156 18.65 0.59 -12.12
N SER A 157 18.65 1.50 -13.09
CA SER A 157 18.31 1.16 -14.49
C SER A 157 19.27 0.11 -15.06
N SER A 158 20.57 0.25 -14.79
CA SER A 158 21.58 -0.70 -15.26
C SER A 158 21.42 -2.07 -14.59
N ALA A 159 21.14 -2.11 -13.28
CA ALA A 159 20.85 -3.35 -12.55
C ALA A 159 19.65 -4.09 -13.13
N PHE A 160 18.58 -3.35 -13.42
CA PHE A 160 17.37 -3.89 -14.02
C PHE A 160 17.64 -4.53 -15.39
N GLU A 161 18.31 -3.81 -16.29
CA GLU A 161 18.64 -4.32 -17.63
C GLU A 161 19.63 -5.49 -17.58
N ARG A 162 20.61 -5.47 -16.66
CA ARG A 162 21.53 -6.60 -16.44
C ARG A 162 20.77 -7.88 -16.06
N VAL A 163 19.84 -7.80 -15.10
CA VAL A 163 19.07 -8.97 -14.68
C VAL A 163 18.18 -9.47 -15.81
N LYS A 164 17.50 -8.55 -16.51
CA LYS A 164 16.65 -8.90 -17.67
C LYS A 164 17.44 -9.64 -18.75
N LEU A 165 18.65 -9.16 -19.08
CA LEU A 165 19.54 -9.82 -20.04
C LEU A 165 20.07 -11.16 -19.53
N ARG A 166 20.39 -11.28 -18.23
CA ARG A 166 20.83 -12.55 -17.65
C ARG A 166 19.73 -13.58 -17.63
N LEU A 167 18.49 -13.20 -17.32
CA LEU A 167 17.34 -14.10 -17.32
C LEU A 167 17.09 -14.74 -18.69
N SER A 168 17.42 -14.07 -19.80
CA SER A 168 17.28 -14.66 -21.13
C SER A 168 18.35 -15.70 -21.45
N LYS A 169 19.53 -15.60 -20.82
CA LYS A 169 20.71 -16.44 -21.11
C LYS A 169 20.96 -17.53 -20.07
N ASP A 170 20.65 -17.28 -18.81
CA ASP A 170 20.94 -18.15 -17.68
C ASP A 170 19.66 -18.85 -17.18
N ARG A 171 19.56 -20.15 -17.48
CA ARG A 171 18.45 -20.99 -17.03
C ARG A 171 18.39 -21.11 -15.51
N ARG A 172 19.55 -21.24 -14.84
CA ARG A 172 19.61 -21.43 -13.39
C ARG A 172 19.10 -20.18 -12.67
N LEU A 173 19.51 -19.00 -13.12
CA LEU A 173 19.00 -17.74 -12.59
C LEU A 173 17.49 -17.60 -12.84
N ARG A 174 17.00 -18.02 -14.00
CA ARG A 174 15.57 -17.98 -14.32
C ARG A 174 14.74 -18.85 -13.39
N GLU A 175 15.18 -20.09 -13.16
CA GLU A 175 14.54 -21.00 -12.20
C GLU A 175 14.59 -20.46 -10.77
N GLN A 176 15.69 -19.81 -10.40
CA GLN A 176 15.87 -19.18 -9.11
C GLN A 176 14.89 -18.01 -8.90
N VAL A 177 14.81 -17.08 -9.86
CA VAL A 177 13.85 -15.98 -9.81
C VAL A 177 12.41 -16.50 -9.79
N ALA A 178 12.09 -17.53 -10.57
CA ALA A 178 10.76 -18.15 -10.55
C ALA A 178 10.40 -18.81 -9.20
N ARG A 179 11.39 -19.30 -8.42
CA ARG A 179 11.14 -19.75 -7.03
C ARG A 179 10.81 -18.57 -6.12
N ILE A 180 11.57 -17.48 -6.21
CA ILE A 180 11.33 -16.28 -5.42
C ILE A 180 9.94 -15.70 -5.74
N GLU A 181 9.58 -15.63 -7.03
CA GLU A 181 8.27 -15.16 -7.47
C GLU A 181 7.11 -16.02 -6.93
N ARG A 182 7.27 -17.36 -6.89
CA ARG A 182 6.27 -18.23 -6.24
C ARG A 182 6.17 -17.98 -4.72
N GLY A 183 7.29 -17.66 -4.07
CA GLY A 183 7.31 -17.26 -2.67
C GLY A 183 6.54 -15.96 -2.41
N LEU A 184 6.59 -15.02 -3.36
CA LEU A 184 5.79 -13.79 -3.30
C LEU A 184 4.30 -14.10 -3.35
N SER A 185 3.86 -15.05 -4.19
CA SER A 185 2.45 -15.47 -4.25
C SER A 185 1.99 -16.13 -2.94
N LYS A 186 2.79 -17.05 -2.37
CA LYS A 186 2.43 -17.80 -1.16
C LYS A 186 2.49 -16.97 0.13
N SER A 187 3.40 -16.02 0.22
CA SER A 187 3.44 -15.08 1.35
C SER A 187 2.16 -14.23 1.43
N GLN A 188 1.39 -14.14 0.34
CA GLN A 188 0.12 -13.42 0.29
C GLN A 188 -1.09 -14.30 0.68
N GLU A 189 -0.97 -15.63 0.70
CA GLU A 189 -2.05 -16.55 1.07
C GLU A 189 -2.04 -16.88 2.58
N ASN A 190 -0.92 -16.67 3.25
CA ASN A 190 -0.67 -17.03 4.65
C ASN A 190 -0.56 -15.84 5.61
N THR A 191 -0.93 -14.63 5.17
CA THR A 191 -1.10 -13.44 6.03
C THR A 191 -2.54 -12.99 5.84
#